data_AF-A0A7W2X9N7-F1
#
_entry.id   AF-A0A7W2X9N7-F1
#
_cell.length_a   1.000
_cell.length_b   1.000
_cell.length_c   1.000
_cell.angle_alpha   90.00
_cell.angle_beta   90.00
_cell.angle_gamma   90.00
#
_symmetry.space_group_name_H-M   'P 1'
#
loop_
_entity.id
_entity.type
_entity.pdbx_description
1 polymer ?
#
loop_
_entity_poly.entity_id
_entity_poly.type
_entity_poly.pdbx_seq_one_letter_code
_entity_poly.pdbx_strand_id
1 'polypeptide(L)'
;MNNKTMDTVNTLINSFHDNWHLPTLQLVNAAWRERTPSALLEAVQYTEQAITALEHLQTSVARLVQRDGSTITPEDAWRVANDLEELACSLQYITVELGELAIQIAEECALT
;
A
#
# COMPACT_ATOMS: atom_id res chain seq x y z
N MET A 1 -8.65 -23.13 -19.66
CA MET A 1 -9.18 -21.81 -20.05
C MET A 1 -8.33 -20.75 -19.36
N ASN A 2 -7.87 -19.73 -20.08
CA ASN A 2 -7.11 -18.64 -19.47
C ASN A 2 -8.10 -17.69 -18.77
N ASN A 3 -7.97 -17.49 -17.45
CA ASN A 3 -8.87 -16.61 -16.69
C ASN A 3 -8.43 -15.16 -16.88
N LYS A 4 -8.85 -14.54 -17.99
CA LYS A 4 -8.50 -13.14 -18.34
C LYS A 4 -8.84 -12.14 -17.24
N THR A 5 -9.88 -12.42 -16.42
CA THR A 5 -10.22 -11.59 -15.26
C THR A 5 -9.12 -11.68 -14.21
N MET A 6 -8.63 -12.89 -13.90
CA MET A 6 -7.53 -13.08 -12.96
C MET A 6 -6.22 -12.45 -13.44
N ASP A 7 -5.89 -12.58 -14.72
CA ASP A 7 -4.71 -11.91 -15.30
C ASP A 7 -4.78 -10.39 -15.12
N THR A 8 -5.97 -9.81 -15.27
CA THR A 8 -6.21 -8.37 -15.06
C THR A 8 -6.05 -8.01 -13.58
N VAL A 9 -6.62 -8.80 -12.66
CA VAL A 9 -6.48 -8.57 -11.22
C VAL A 9 -5.01 -8.63 -10.79
N ASN A 10 -4.27 -9.65 -11.22
CA ASN A 10 -2.84 -9.77 -10.92
C ASN A 10 -2.05 -8.58 -11.45
N THR A 11 -2.37 -8.12 -12.67
CA THR A 11 -1.72 -6.93 -13.25
C THR A 11 -1.97 -5.67 -12.42
N LEU A 12 -3.20 -5.49 -11.91
CA LEU A 12 -3.53 -4.35 -11.06
C LEU A 12 -2.80 -4.41 -9.71
N ILE A 13 -2.72 -5.58 -9.07
CA ILE A 13 -2.00 -5.77 -7.81
C ILE A 13 -0.49 -5.53 -7.99
N ASN A 14 0.11 -6.12 -9.03
CA ASN A 14 1.53 -5.89 -9.34
C ASN A 14 1.81 -4.41 -9.63
N SER A 15 0.93 -3.75 -10.38
CA SER A 15 1.06 -2.32 -10.64
C SER A 15 0.96 -1.49 -9.35
N PHE A 16 0.17 -1.91 -8.37
CA PHE A 16 0.13 -1.25 -7.07
C PHE A 16 1.44 -1.44 -6.29
N HIS A 17 2.00 -2.64 -6.31
CA HIS A 17 3.32 -2.88 -5.71
C HIS A 17 4.38 -1.94 -6.28
N ASP A 18 4.49 -1.89 -7.61
CA ASP A 18 5.54 -1.14 -8.29
C ASP A 18 5.37 0.37 -8.15
N ASN A 19 4.14 0.86 -8.21
CA ASN A 19 3.87 2.30 -8.27
C ASN A 19 3.57 2.95 -6.91
N TRP A 20 3.21 2.17 -5.89
CA TRP A 20 2.78 2.72 -4.60
C TRP A 20 3.51 2.06 -3.44
N HIS A 21 3.46 0.74 -3.33
CA HIS A 21 3.99 0.05 -2.14
C HIS A 21 5.52 0.14 -2.04
N LEU A 22 6.25 -0.22 -3.10
CA LEU A 22 7.71 -0.15 -3.10
C LEU A 22 8.24 1.28 -2.93
N PRO A 23 7.72 2.30 -3.64
CA PRO A 23 8.12 3.69 -3.39
C PRO A 23 7.82 4.16 -1.95
N THR A 24 6.70 3.72 -1.36
CA THR A 24 6.40 4.03 0.06
C THR A 24 7.49 3.50 0.98
N LEU A 25 7.89 2.23 0.82
CA LEU A 25 8.98 1.62 1.61
C LEU A 25 10.32 2.36 1.43
N GLN A 26 10.62 2.81 0.21
CA GLN A 26 11.84 3.59 -0.07
C GLN A 26 11.83 4.94 0.64
N LEU A 27 10.70 5.65 0.66
CA LEU A 27 10.57 6.92 1.35
C LEU A 27 10.61 6.76 2.88
N VAL A 28 9.99 5.71 3.43
CA VAL A 28 10.10 5.38 4.86
C VAL A 28 11.57 5.11 5.24
N ASN A 29 12.29 4.35 4.41
CA ASN A 29 13.72 4.11 4.63
C ASN A 29 14.53 5.41 4.58
N ALA A 30 14.24 6.30 3.61
CA ALA A 30 14.87 7.61 3.51
C ALA A 30 14.59 8.47 4.75
N ALA A 31 13.35 8.49 5.24
CA ALA A 31 12.96 9.21 6.44
C ALA A 31 13.74 8.73 7.68
N TRP A 32 13.90 7.42 7.86
CA TRP A 32 14.71 6.85 8.95
C TRP A 32 16.18 7.22 8.85
N ARG A 33 16.74 7.21 7.64
CA ARG A 33 18.15 7.53 7.40
C ARG A 33 18.44 9.01 7.64
N GLU A 34 17.56 9.88 7.17
CA GLU A 34 17.78 11.32 7.16
C GLU A 34 17.34 11.99 8.45
N ARG A 35 16.33 11.43 9.13
CA ARG A 35 15.77 11.95 10.40
C ARG A 35 15.45 13.45 10.36
N THR A 36 14.99 13.93 9.20
CA THR A 36 14.57 15.34 9.04
C THR A 36 13.05 15.45 9.00
N PRO A 37 12.46 16.56 9.50
CA PRO A 37 11.03 16.80 9.37
C PRO A 37 10.53 16.77 7.92
N SER A 38 11.35 17.22 6.95
CA SER A 38 11.01 17.22 5.53
C SER A 38 10.93 15.81 4.94
N ALA A 39 11.89 14.94 5.24
CA ALA A 39 11.89 13.56 4.75
C ALA A 39 10.72 12.75 5.37
N LEU A 40 10.44 12.99 6.65
CA LEU A 40 9.27 12.43 7.32
C LEU A 40 7.96 12.89 6.66
N LEU A 41 7.81 14.21 6.41
CA LEU A 41 6.60 14.75 5.80
C LEU A 41 6.35 14.16 4.40
N GLU A 42 7.40 14.01 3.59
CA GLU A 42 7.32 13.38 2.27
C GLU A 42 6.85 11.92 2.37
N ALA A 43 7.44 11.13 3.27
CA ALA A 43 7.04 9.74 3.49
C ALA A 43 5.58 9.62 3.97
N VAL A 44 5.14 10.49 4.88
CA VAL A 44 3.75 10.53 5.37
C VAL A 44 2.78 10.86 4.23
N GLN A 45 3.04 11.94 3.49
CA GLN A 45 2.16 12.38 2.38
C GLN A 45 2.05 11.32 1.28
N TYR A 46 3.15 10.63 0.98
CA TYR A 46 3.13 9.56 -0.02
C TYR A 46 2.39 8.32 0.50
N THR A 47 2.57 7.96 1.78
CA THR A 47 1.84 6.85 2.41
C THR A 47 0.33 7.10 2.39
N GLU A 48 -0.12 8.33 2.65
CA GLU A 48 -1.54 8.70 2.54
C GLU A 48 -2.08 8.50 1.11
N GLN A 49 -1.32 8.91 0.10
CA GLN A 49 -1.70 8.69 -1.31
C GLN A 49 -1.74 7.20 -1.65
N ALA A 50 -0.79 6.40 -1.15
CA ALA A 50 -0.77 4.95 -1.33
C ALA A 50 -1.99 4.27 -0.68
N ILE A 51 -2.45 4.74 0.48
CA ILE A 51 -3.68 4.26 1.13
C ILE A 51 -4.90 4.56 0.25
N THR A 52 -5.05 5.78 -0.24
CA THR A 52 -6.15 6.13 -1.16
C THR A 52 -6.10 5.30 -2.45
N ALA A 53 -4.90 5.08 -3.00
CA ALA A 53 -4.73 4.23 -4.18
C ALA A 53 -5.13 2.76 -3.90
N LEU A 54 -4.88 2.25 -2.68
CA LEU A 54 -5.27 0.90 -2.29
C LEU A 54 -6.80 0.77 -2.19
N GLU A 55 -7.49 1.76 -1.64
CA GLU A 55 -8.96 1.79 -1.59
C GLU A 55 -9.57 1.73 -3.00
N HIS A 56 -8.98 2.46 -3.95
CA HIS A 56 -9.38 2.43 -5.35
C HIS A 56 -9.08 1.06 -6.01
N LEU A 57 -7.94 0.45 -5.70
CA LEU A 57 -7.61 -0.89 -6.16
C LEU A 57 -8.62 -1.92 -5.65
N GLN A 58 -8.88 -1.95 -4.35
CA GLN A 58 -9.83 -2.86 -3.70
C GLN A 58 -11.23 -2.72 -4.34
N THR A 59 -11.69 -1.50 -4.56
CA THR A 59 -12.96 -1.22 -5.24
C THR A 59 -12.98 -1.77 -6.68
N SER A 60 -11.89 -1.58 -7.42
CA SER A 60 -11.78 -2.04 -8.81
C SER A 60 -11.74 -3.57 -8.91
N VAL A 61 -10.99 -4.22 -8.02
CA VAL A 61 -10.90 -5.67 -7.92
C VAL A 61 -12.25 -6.28 -7.54
N ALA A 62 -12.96 -5.72 -6.55
CA ALA A 62 -14.29 -6.19 -6.17
C ALA A 62 -15.27 -6.17 -7.35
N ARG A 63 -15.25 -5.09 -8.16
CA ARG A 63 -16.07 -4.98 -9.38
C ARG A 63 -15.70 -6.02 -10.44
N LEU A 64 -14.41 -6.31 -10.61
CA LEU A 64 -13.93 -7.32 -11.57
C LEU A 64 -14.34 -8.73 -11.17
N VAL A 65 -14.26 -9.05 -9.87
CA VAL A 65 -14.65 -10.35 -9.32
C VAL A 65 -16.16 -10.58 -9.49
N GLN A 66 -16.98 -9.55 -9.24
CA GLN A 66 -18.46 -9.62 -9.32
C GLN A 66 -19.03 -9.48 -10.74
N ARG A 67 -18.20 -9.23 -11.76
CA ARG A 67 -18.67 -8.98 -13.13
C ARG A 67 -19.35 -10.22 -13.72
N ASP A 68 -20.48 -10.03 -14.40
CA ASP A 68 -21.13 -11.08 -15.19
C ASP A 68 -20.15 -11.70 -16.20
N GLY A 69 -20.11 -13.04 -16.25
CA GLY A 69 -19.15 -13.80 -17.05
C GLY A 69 -17.75 -13.90 -16.46
N SER A 70 -17.54 -13.47 -15.20
CA SER A 70 -16.32 -13.76 -14.44
C SER A 70 -16.17 -15.27 -14.25
N THR A 71 -14.97 -15.78 -14.49
CA THR A 71 -14.59 -17.18 -14.21
C THR A 71 -13.75 -17.29 -12.94
N ILE A 72 -13.75 -16.25 -12.09
CA ILE A 72 -13.09 -16.24 -10.78
C ILE A 72 -13.76 -17.28 -9.88
N THR A 73 -12.97 -18.22 -9.36
CA THR A 73 -13.44 -19.19 -8.39
C THR A 73 -13.47 -18.59 -6.97
N PRO A 74 -14.18 -19.20 -6.02
CA PRO A 74 -14.10 -18.79 -4.61
C PRO A 74 -12.67 -18.83 -4.05
N GLU A 75 -11.84 -19.79 -4.48
CA GLU A 75 -10.43 -19.88 -4.09
C GLU A 75 -9.60 -18.72 -4.65
N ASP A 76 -9.81 -18.37 -5.92
CA ASP A 76 -9.18 -17.18 -6.52
C ASP A 76 -9.59 -15.89 -5.78
N ALA A 77 -10.87 -15.75 -5.44
CA ALA A 77 -11.38 -14.61 -4.70
C ALA A 77 -10.77 -14.52 -3.29
N TRP A 78 -10.62 -15.65 -2.60
CA TRP A 78 -9.96 -15.72 -1.30
C TRP A 78 -8.49 -15.31 -1.39
N ARG A 79 -7.74 -15.82 -2.38
CA ARG A 79 -6.34 -15.45 -2.58
C ARG A 79 -6.19 -13.96 -2.84
N VAL A 80 -7.00 -13.40 -3.74
CA VAL A 80 -6.98 -11.97 -4.06
C VAL A 80 -7.31 -11.12 -2.84
N ALA A 81 -8.28 -11.54 -2.03
CA ALA A 81 -8.60 -10.85 -0.79
C ALA A 81 -7.42 -10.87 0.20
N ASN A 82 -6.72 -12.00 0.31
CA ASN A 82 -5.53 -12.11 1.15
C ASN A 82 -4.39 -11.19 0.68
N ASP A 83 -4.11 -11.14 -0.63
CA ASP A 83 -3.07 -10.27 -1.19
C ASP A 83 -3.37 -8.78 -0.91
N LEU A 84 -4.64 -8.37 -1.02
CA LEU A 84 -5.08 -7.02 -0.71
C LEU A 84 -5.04 -6.70 0.79
N GLU A 85 -5.33 -7.68 1.64
CA GLU A 85 -5.24 -7.56 3.10
C GLU A 85 -3.78 -7.39 3.53
N GLU A 86 -2.85 -8.16 2.96
CA GLU A 86 -1.41 -8.04 3.25
C GLU A 86 -0.88 -6.63 2.91
N LEU A 87 -1.31 -6.08 1.77
CA LEU A 87 -1.01 -4.70 1.38
C LEU A 87 -1.57 -3.68 2.38
N ALA A 88 -2.82 -3.86 2.81
CA ALA A 88 -3.47 -2.99 3.79
C ALA A 88 -2.75 -3.03 5.14
N CYS A 89 -2.43 -4.23 5.64
CA CYS A 89 -1.66 -4.42 6.87
C CYS A 89 -0.28 -3.75 6.78
N SER A 90 0.41 -3.87 5.64
CA SER A 90 1.71 -3.24 5.46
C SER A 90 1.63 -1.71 5.57
N LEU A 91 0.65 -1.07 4.91
CA LEU A 91 0.48 0.38 4.99
C LEU A 91 0.05 0.85 6.40
N GLN A 92 -0.75 0.06 7.11
CA GLN A 92 -1.10 0.33 8.51
C GLN A 92 0.14 0.31 9.40
N TYR A 93 1.01 -0.70 9.25
CA TYR A 93 2.26 -0.79 10.01
C TYR A 93 3.18 0.40 9.72
N ILE A 94 3.35 0.75 8.44
CA ILE A 94 4.12 1.93 8.01
C ILE A 94 3.58 3.21 8.67
N THR A 95 2.26 3.36 8.75
CA THR A 95 1.64 4.54 9.38
C THR A 95 2.02 4.65 10.86
N VAL A 96 2.03 3.53 11.59
CA VAL A 96 2.48 3.49 12.99
C VAL A 96 3.97 3.82 13.10
N GLU A 97 4.80 3.19 12.26
CA GLU A 97 6.25 3.40 12.22
C GLU A 97 6.63 4.86 11.96
N LEU A 98 5.97 5.53 11.01
CA LEU A 98 6.17 6.95 10.74
C LEU A 98 5.72 7.84 11.90
N GLY A 99 4.66 7.47 12.62
CA GLY A 99 4.22 8.15 13.83
C GLY A 99 5.26 8.06 14.97
N GLU A 100 5.88 6.89 15.14
CA GLU A 100 6.97 6.71 16.11
C GLU A 100 8.21 7.53 15.72
N LEU A 101 8.59 7.52 14.43
CA LEU A 101 9.69 8.34 13.93
C LEU A 101 9.43 9.84 14.13
N ALA A 102 8.18 10.29 13.95
CA ALA A 102 7.78 11.68 14.20
C ALA A 102 8.05 12.12 15.63
N ILE A 103 7.71 11.28 16.61
CA ILE A 103 7.98 11.55 18.03
C ILE A 103 9.48 11.68 18.27
N GLN A 104 10.28 10.75 17.74
CA GLN A 104 11.73 10.77 17.94
C GLN A 104 12.39 12.02 17.33
N ILE A 105 12.00 12.41 16.11
CA ILE A 105 12.52 13.63 15.47
C ILE A 105 12.13 14.87 16.28
N ALA A 106 10.91 14.92 16.83
CA ALA A 106 10.46 16.02 17.66
C ALA A 106 11.27 16.13 18.97
N GLU A 107 11.56 15.00 19.62
CA GLU A 107 12.42 14.95 20.82
C GLU A 107 13.84 15.42 20.52
N GLU A 108 14.44 14.98 19.40
CA GLU A 108 15.77 15.42 18.96
C GLU A 108 15.82 16.94 18.72
N CYS A 109 14.80 17.50 18.04
CA CYS A 109 14.69 18.94 17.81
C CYS A 109 14.47 19.76 19.08
N ALA A 110 13.84 19.19 20.11
CA ALA A 110 13.61 19.88 21.38
C ALA A 110 14.88 19.97 22.26
N LEU A 111 15.89 19.12 21.99
CA LEU A 111 17.17 19.09 22.70
C LEU A 111 18.24 20.00 22.06
N THR A 112 17.97 20.56 20.87
CA THR A 112 18.85 21.49 20.13
C THR A 112 18.46 22.93 20.36
#